data_AF-A0A923ZDM4-F1
#
_entry.id   AF-A0A923ZDM4-F1
#
_cell.length_a   1.000
_cell.length_b   1.000
_cell.length_c   1.000
_cell.angle_alpha   90.00
_cell.angle_beta   90.00
_cell.angle_gamma   90.00
#
_symmetry.space_group_name_H-M   'P 1'
#
loop_
_entity.id
_entity.type
_entity.pdbx_description
1 polymer ?
#
loop_
_entity_poly.entity_id
_entity_poly.type
_entity_poly.pdbx_seq_one_letter_code
_entity_poly.pdbx_strand_id
1 'polypeptide(L)'
;MSSANDSPTLYNRLAVFRAEAGLSRVALAEQVGVNPQTIGFLERGQYGPSLELGLKLAAVFGVPVETLFALEPFPTLASQLRQIEAEKDQGG
;
A
#
# COMPACT_ATOMS: atom_id res chain seq x y z
N MET A 1 4.95 -19.66 -26.63
CA MET A 1 4.36 -19.94 -25.31
C MET A 1 4.85 -18.86 -24.36
N SER A 2 3.91 -18.19 -23.69
CA SER A 2 4.09 -16.89 -23.03
C SER A 2 5.31 -16.78 -22.13
N SER A 3 6.11 -15.75 -22.38
CA SER A 3 6.93 -15.11 -21.35
C SER A 3 5.98 -14.61 -20.26
N ALA A 4 5.96 -15.30 -19.12
CA ALA A 4 5.30 -14.79 -17.93
C ALA A 4 5.95 -13.44 -17.60
N ASN A 5 5.13 -12.40 -17.55
CA ASN A 5 5.57 -11.05 -17.23
C ASN A 5 6.06 -11.05 -15.78
N ASP A 6 7.38 -11.15 -15.57
CA ASP A 6 8.08 -11.23 -14.28
C ASP A 6 8.10 -9.87 -13.56
N SER A 7 7.00 -9.11 -13.68
CA SER A 7 6.83 -7.85 -12.97
C SER A 7 6.50 -8.18 -11.50
N PRO A 8 7.26 -7.67 -10.53
CA PRO A 8 6.98 -7.95 -9.12
C PRO A 8 5.55 -7.53 -8.79
N THR A 9 4.83 -8.40 -8.09
CA THR A 9 3.49 -8.10 -7.61
C THR A 9 3.59 -6.97 -6.59
N LEU A 10 3.03 -5.80 -6.90
CA LEU A 10 3.02 -4.66 -5.99
C LEU A 10 1.85 -4.78 -5.01
N TYR A 11 2.14 -5.07 -3.76
CA TYR A 11 1.17 -5.05 -2.68
C TYR A 11 0.91 -3.61 -2.26
N ASN A 12 -0.34 -3.28 -1.95
CA ASN A 12 -0.70 -1.95 -1.46
C ASN A 12 -1.73 -2.00 -0.33
N ARG A 13 -1.71 -0.98 0.53
CA ARG A 13 -2.69 -0.73 1.60
C ARG A 13 -3.52 0.52 1.35
N LEU A 14 -3.53 1.04 0.12
CA LEU A 14 -4.12 2.34 -0.20
C LEU A 14 -5.61 2.43 0.19
N ALA A 15 -6.36 1.35 -0.04
CA ALA A 15 -7.78 1.30 0.32
C ALA A 15 -8.02 1.43 1.83
N VAL A 16 -7.12 0.85 2.64
CA VAL A 16 -7.17 0.90 4.11
C VAL A 16 -6.92 2.33 4.57
N PHE A 17 -5.79 2.92 4.17
CA PHE A 17 -5.44 4.30 4.53
C PHE A 17 -6.50 5.31 4.09
N ARG A 18 -7.04 5.15 2.87
CA ARG A 18 -8.11 6.02 2.39
C ARG A 18 -9.36 5.91 3.27
N ALA A 19 -9.75 4.69 3.65
CA ALA A 19 -10.93 4.46 4.48
C ALA A 19 -10.72 4.98 5.91
N GLU A 20 -9.56 4.77 6.52
CA GLU A 20 -9.19 5.29 7.85
C GLU A 20 -9.20 6.82 7.89
N ALA A 21 -8.76 7.48 6.80
CA ALA A 21 -8.82 8.93 6.66
C ALA A 21 -10.24 9.45 6.34
N GLY A 22 -11.25 8.59 6.21
CA GLY A 22 -12.62 8.98 5.87
C GLY A 22 -12.78 9.55 4.46
N LEU A 23 -11.83 9.29 3.56
CA LEU A 23 -11.81 9.89 2.22
C LEU A 23 -12.58 9.05 1.20
N SER A 24 -13.37 9.70 0.36
CA SER A 24 -13.87 9.10 -0.87
C SER A 24 -12.73 8.95 -1.89
N ARG A 25 -12.88 8.07 -2.89
CA ARG A 25 -11.89 7.98 -3.99
C ARG A 25 -11.76 9.29 -4.75
N VAL A 26 -12.86 10.03 -4.90
CA VAL A 26 -12.88 11.34 -5.57
C VAL A 26 -12.06 12.34 -4.76
N ALA A 27 -12.31 12.45 -3.46
CA ALA A 27 -11.58 13.37 -2.58
C ALA A 27 -10.07 13.09 -2.55
N LEU A 28 -9.67 11.82 -2.49
CA LEU A 28 -8.25 11.46 -2.56
C LEU A 28 -7.65 11.81 -3.93
N ALA A 29 -8.36 11.52 -5.02
CA ALA A 29 -7.90 11.80 -6.36
C ALA A 29 -7.71 13.30 -6.61
N GLU A 30 -8.59 14.15 -6.08
CA GLU A 30 -8.47 15.61 -6.12
C GLU A 30 -7.21 16.09 -5.41
N GLN A 31 -6.90 15.56 -4.22
CA GLN A 31 -5.72 15.96 -3.45
C GLN A 31 -4.40 15.62 -4.15
N VAL A 32 -4.35 14.50 -4.89
CA VAL A 32 -3.13 14.07 -5.61
C VAL A 32 -3.12 14.44 -7.10
N GLY A 33 -4.19 15.08 -7.59
CA GLY A 33 -4.30 15.58 -8.96
C GLY A 33 -4.44 14.48 -10.03
N VAL A 34 -5.25 13.44 -9.77
CA VAL A 34 -5.49 12.34 -10.72
C VAL A 34 -6.97 12.09 -10.96
N ASN A 35 -7.30 11.22 -11.92
CA ASN A 35 -8.68 10.78 -12.13
C ASN A 35 -9.14 9.86 -10.97
N PRO A 36 -10.38 9.96 -10.46
CA PRO A 36 -10.90 9.05 -9.43
C PRO A 36 -10.79 7.55 -9.76
N GLN A 37 -10.83 7.18 -11.04
CA GLN A 37 -10.62 5.80 -11.49
C GLN A 37 -9.19 5.31 -11.21
N THR A 38 -8.18 6.19 -11.27
CA THR A 38 -6.78 5.89 -10.94
C THR A 38 -6.68 5.33 -9.53
N ILE A 39 -7.32 5.98 -8.55
CA ILE A 39 -7.34 5.49 -7.16
C ILE A 39 -7.96 4.08 -7.11
N GLY A 40 -9.07 3.84 -7.82
CA GLY A 40 -9.70 2.52 -7.87
C GLY A 40 -8.81 1.45 -8.49
N PHE A 41 -8.05 1.77 -9.54
CA PHE A 41 -7.11 0.84 -10.17
C PHE A 41 -5.92 0.50 -9.27
N LEU A 42 -5.37 1.51 -8.59
CA LEU A 42 -4.29 1.32 -7.62
C LEU A 42 -4.73 0.43 -6.46
N GLU A 43 -5.90 0.68 -5.87
CA GLU A 43 -6.43 -0.14 -4.76
C GLU A 43 -6.62 -1.60 -5.13
N ARG A 44 -6.96 -1.88 -6.39
CA ARG A 44 -7.11 -3.25 -6.90
C ARG A 44 -5.79 -3.86 -7.38
N GLY A 45 -4.68 -3.12 -7.31
CA GLY A 45 -3.37 -3.59 -7.76
C GLY A 45 -3.29 -3.84 -9.27
N GLN A 46 -4.13 -3.17 -10.08
CA GLN A 46 -4.11 -3.36 -11.54
C GLN A 46 -2.86 -2.78 -12.20
N TYR A 47 -2.28 -1.75 -11.58
CA TYR A 47 -0.96 -1.23 -11.90
C TYR A 47 -0.35 -0.56 -10.66
N GLY A 48 0.97 -0.39 -10.67
CA GLY A 48 1.69 0.38 -9.66
C GLY A 48 1.66 1.89 -9.96
N PRO A 49 1.67 2.76 -8.93
CA PRO A 49 1.77 4.19 -9.14
C PRO A 49 3.12 4.55 -9.77
N SER A 50 3.19 5.72 -10.41
CA SER A 50 4.50 6.36 -10.66
C SER A 50 5.15 6.72 -9.33
N LEU A 51 6.47 6.92 -9.32
CA LEU A 51 7.19 7.40 -8.13
C LEU A 51 6.56 8.68 -7.57
N GLU A 52 6.26 9.64 -8.44
CA GLU A 52 5.62 10.90 -8.06
C GLU A 52 4.26 10.68 -7.38
N LEU A 53 3.40 9.84 -7.96
CA LEU A 53 2.08 9.55 -7.40
C LEU A 53 2.19 8.81 -6.06
N GLY A 54 3.13 7.87 -5.95
CA GLY A 54 3.43 7.17 -4.69
C GLY A 54 3.82 8.14 -3.57
N LEU A 55 4.72 9.09 -3.87
CA LEU A 55 5.16 10.12 -2.92
C LEU A 55 4.02 11.09 -2.53
N LYS A 56 3.18 11.50 -3.49
CA LYS A 56 2.00 12.34 -3.21
C LYS A 56 1.01 11.63 -2.29
N LEU A 57 0.72 10.35 -2.53
CA LEU A 57 -0.16 9.56 -1.69
C LEU A 57 0.41 9.40 -0.27
N ALA A 58 1.71 9.10 -0.16
CA ALA A 58 2.42 9.04 1.11
C ALA A 58 2.32 10.36 1.91
N ALA A 59 2.47 11.49 1.23
CA ALA A 59 2.34 12.81 1.82
C ALA A 59 0.93 13.12 2.33
N VAL A 60 -0.14 12.70 1.62
CA VAL A 60 -1.53 12.86 2.07
C VAL A 60 -1.78 12.17 3.42
N PHE A 61 -1.18 11.00 3.64
CA PHE A 61 -1.37 10.22 4.87
C PHE A 61 -0.29 10.46 5.93
N GLY A 62 0.75 11.23 5.62
CA GLY A 62 1.85 11.51 6.56
C GLY A 62 2.68 10.29 6.93
N VAL A 63 2.83 9.32 6.02
CA VAL A 63 3.58 8.07 6.24
C VAL A 63 4.64 7.86 5.15
N PRO A 64 5.69 7.04 5.38
CA PRO A 64 6.60 6.61 4.32
C PRO A 64 5.88 5.86 3.19
N VAL A 65 6.41 5.93 1.97
CA VAL A 65 5.79 5.28 0.80
C VAL A 65 5.71 3.76 0.95
N GLU A 66 6.67 3.17 1.65
CA GLU A 66 6.78 1.74 1.97
C GLU A 66 5.66 1.28 2.93
N THR A 67 5.02 2.22 3.62
CA THR A 67 3.84 1.94 4.45
C THR A 67 2.61 1.68 3.57
N LEU A 68 2.55 2.32 2.40
CA LEU A 68 1.45 2.20 1.45
C LEU A 68 1.68 1.11 0.42
N PHE A 69 2.92 0.89 -0.03
CA PHE A 69 3.29 0.00 -1.12
C PHE A 69 4.48 -0.89 -0.76
N ALA A 70 4.44 -2.16 -1.14
CA ALA A 70 5.52 -3.11 -0.88
C ALA A 70 5.68 -4.11 -2.03
N LEU A 71 6.90 -4.59 -2.24
CA LEU A 71 7.18 -5.69 -3.18
C LEU A 71 6.94 -7.07 -2.55
N GLU A 72 6.82 -7.11 -1.23
CA GLU A 72 6.48 -8.30 -0.45
C GLU A 72 5.11 -8.15 0.21
N PRO A 73 4.38 -9.25 0.48
CA PRO A 73 3.13 -9.21 1.21
C PRO A 73 3.30 -8.50 2.56
N PHE A 74 2.37 -7.62 2.88
CA PHE A 74 2.37 -7.02 4.20
C PHE A 74 2.10 -8.08 5.27
N PRO A 75 2.82 -8.04 6.41
CA PRO A 75 2.58 -8.97 7.48
C PRO A 75 1.17 -8.77 8.04
N THR A 76 0.56 -9.89 8.40
CA THR A 76 -0.72 -9.91 9.11
C THR A 76 -0.50 -9.58 10.59
N LEU A 77 -1.53 -9.10 11.28
CA LEU A 77 -1.47 -8.93 12.73
C LEU A 77 -1.07 -10.24 13.44
N ALA A 78 -1.62 -11.37 12.99
CA ALA A 78 -1.30 -12.68 13.54
C ALA A 78 0.18 -13.06 13.37
N SER A 79 0.79 -12.74 12.22
CA SER A 79 2.23 -12.99 12.02
C SER A 79 3.10 -12.04 12.84
N GLN A 80 2.68 -10.78 13.02
CA GLN A 80 3.40 -9.80 13.84
C GLN A 80 3.38 -10.20 15.33
N LEU A 81 2.23 -10.63 15.85
CA LEU A 81 2.11 -11.06 17.25
C LEU A 81 3.04 -12.24 17.58
N ARG A 82 3.10 -13.26 16.70
CA ARG A 82 4.00 -14.41 16.87
C ARG A 82 5.48 -14.00 16.90
N GLN A 83 5.86 -13.01 16.10
CA GLN A 83 7.24 -12.53 16.08
C GLN A 83 7.61 -11.83 17.39
N ILE A 84 6.71 -11.01 17.94
CA ILE A 84 6.90 -10.34 19.23
C ILE A 84 7.04 -11.36 20.37
N GLU A 85 6.26 -12.44 20.35
CA GLU A 85 6.37 -13.53 21.33
C GLU A 85 7.72 -14.25 21.21
N ALA A 86 8.13 -14.60 19.99
CA ALA A 86 9.41 -15.28 19.75
C ALA A 86 10.65 -14.43 20.10
N GLU A 87 10.57 -13.10 19.97
CA GLU A 87 11.64 -12.17 20.36
C GLU A 87 11.74 -12.04 21.89
N LYS A 88 10.63 -12.17 22.63
CA LYS A 88 10.63 -12.16 24.10
C LYS A 88 11.24 -13.42 24.70
N ASP A 89 11.01 -14.58 24.08
CA ASP A 89 11.54 -15.87 24.56
C ASP A 89 13.05 -16.02 24.32
N GLN A 90 13.63 -15.26 23.38
CA GLN A 90 15.07 -15.29 23.07
C GLN A 90 15.92 -14.30 23.89
N GLY A 91 15.29 -13.47 24.72
CA GLY A 91 15.96 -12.44 25.53
C GLY A 91 16.06 -12.74 27.03
N GLY A 92 15.85 -13.99 27.47
CA GLY A 92 15.88 -14.44 28.87
C GLY A 92 17.12 -15.24 29.24
#